data_AF-A0A0F2TH84-F1
#
_entry.id   AF-A0A0F2TH84-F1
#
_cell.length_a   1.000
_cell.length_b   1.000
_cell.length_c   1.000
_cell.angle_alpha   90.00
_cell.angle_beta   90.00
_cell.angle_gamma   90.00
#
_symmetry.space_group_name_H-M   'P 1'
#
loop_
_entity.id
_entity.type
_entity.pdbx_description
1 polymer ?
#
loop_
_entity_poly.entity_id
_entity_poly.type
_entity_poly.pdbx_seq_one_letter_code
_entity_poly.pdbx_strand_id
1 'polypeptide(L)' 'MPDEREAQAKARAKARLIFGDPLDQQSRDDTDTGWGDRPGAGESGGRGLDWYLSQRPPHHGG' A
#
# COMPACT_ATOMS: atom_id res chain seq x y z
N MET A 1 -19.56 34.81 20.74
CA MET A 1 -18.57 33.72 20.83
C MET A 1 -17.79 33.65 19.52
N PRO A 2 -16.56 34.19 19.46
CA PRO A 2 -15.72 34.15 18.26
C PRO A 2 -15.16 32.74 17.94
N ASP A 3 -15.00 31.89 18.94
CA ASP A 3 -14.37 30.55 18.85
C ASP A 3 -15.15 29.56 17.95
N GLU A 4 -16.49 29.58 18.01
CA GLU A 4 -17.35 28.72 17.19
C GLU A 4 -17.30 29.05 15.69
N ARG A 5 -17.06 30.33 15.35
CA ARG A 5 -16.96 30.79 13.96
C ARG A 5 -15.66 30.31 13.34
N GLU A 6 -14.58 30.29 14.12
CA GLU A 6 -13.28 29.79 13.70
C GLU A 6 -13.28 28.26 13.57
N ALA A 7 -13.96 27.56 14.49
CA ALA A 7 -14.19 26.12 14.39
C ALA A 7 -15.02 25.76 13.14
N GLN A 8 -16.09 26.50 12.85
CA GLN A 8 -16.89 26.31 11.63
C GLN A 8 -16.08 26.60 10.36
N ALA A 9 -15.23 27.62 10.36
CA ALA A 9 -14.36 27.93 9.22
C ALA A 9 -13.35 26.79 8.95
N LYS A 10 -12.73 26.23 10.00
CA LYS A 10 -11.85 25.05 9.88
C LYS A 10 -12.58 23.82 9.36
N ALA A 11 -13.78 23.54 9.87
CA ALA A 11 -14.60 22.42 9.40
C ALA A 11 -14.96 22.56 7.92
N ARG A 12 -15.33 23.77 7.48
CA ARG A 12 -15.65 24.06 6.09
C ARG A 12 -14.43 23.96 5.16
N ALA A 13 -13.25 24.34 5.63
CA ALA A 13 -12.00 24.14 4.90
C ALA A 13 -11.66 22.66 4.71
N LYS A 14 -11.91 21.81 5.72
CA LYS A 14 -11.73 20.35 5.64
C LYS A 14 -12.69 19.64 4.68
N ALA A 15 -13.88 20.20 4.43
CA ALA A 15 -14.90 19.62 3.56
C ALA A 15 -14.74 19.96 2.06
N ARG A 16 -13.62 20.60 1.66
CA ARG A 16 -13.38 20.98 0.26
C ARG A 16 -12.85 19.78 -0.53
N LEU A 17 -13.47 19.51 -1.67
CA LEU A 17 -12.94 18.56 -2.65
C LEU A 17 -11.68 19.14 -3.31
N ILE A 18 -10.62 18.34 -3.39
CA ILE A 18 -9.37 18.69 -4.07
C ILE A 18 -9.35 17.95 -5.41
N PHE A 19 -9.24 18.71 -6.51
CA PHE A 19 -9.19 18.19 -7.88
C PHE A 19 -7.77 18.27 -8.46
N GLY A 20 -6.78 17.79 -7.70
CA GLY A 20 -5.41 17.63 -8.19
C GLY A 20 -5.26 16.38 -9.05
N ASP A 21 -4.06 16.13 -9.57
CA ASP A 21 -3.75 14.86 -10.25
C ASP A 21 -3.87 13.71 -9.22
N PRO A 22 -4.70 12.68 -9.47
CA PRO A 22 -4.80 11.53 -8.57
C PRO A 22 -3.49 10.74 -8.42
N LEU A 23 -2.52 10.92 -9.33
CA LEU A 23 -1.24 10.21 -9.33
C LEU A 23 -0.09 11.00 -8.67
N ASP A 24 -0.31 12.26 -8.28
CA ASP A 24 0.73 13.09 -7.65
C ASP A 24 1.07 12.68 -6.20
N GLN A 25 0.29 11.77 -5.60
CA GLN A 25 0.49 11.28 -4.25
C GLN A 25 0.82 9.79 -4.28
N GLN A 26 1.83 9.39 -3.51
CA GLN A 26 2.14 7.98 -3.30
C GLN A 26 0.95 7.29 -2.61
N SER A 27 0.45 6.24 -3.23
CA SER A 27 -0.59 5.39 -2.65
C SER A 27 0.02 4.39 -1.67
N ARG A 28 -0.81 3.86 -0.78
CA ARG A 28 -0.38 2.79 0.15
C ARG A 28 0.08 1.54 -0.59
N ASP A 29 -0.51 1.28 -1.76
CA ASP A 29 -0.21 0.13 -2.60
C ASP A 29 1.11 0.30 -3.37
N ASP A 30 1.67 1.51 -3.43
CA ASP A 30 3.02 1.80 -3.98
C ASP A 30 4.14 1.52 -2.96
N THR A 31 3.80 1.06 -1.76
CA THR A 31 4.79 0.71 -0.74
C THR A 31 5.02 -0.79 -0.74
N ASP A 32 6.28 -1.20 -0.55
CA ASP A 32 6.62 -2.61 -0.28
C ASP A 32 6.18 -3.08 1.13
N THR A 33 5.32 -2.32 1.82
CA THR A 33 4.85 -2.65 3.17
C THR A 33 4.12 -4.00 3.14
N GLY A 34 4.63 -4.97 3.89
CA GLY A 34 4.11 -6.34 3.91
C GLY A 34 4.68 -7.25 2.80
N TRP A 35 5.48 -6.71 1.88
CA TRP A 35 6.30 -7.48 0.94
C TRP A 35 7.70 -7.65 1.52
N GLY A 36 7.98 -8.83 2.09
CA GLY A 36 9.33 -9.21 2.52
C GLY A 36 9.73 -8.82 3.94
N ASP A 37 8.86 -8.13 4.70
CA ASP A 37 9.10 -7.86 6.11
C ASP A 37 9.02 -9.18 6.91
N ARG A 38 10.17 -9.62 7.43
CA ARG A 38 10.29 -10.90 8.16
C ARG A 38 10.39 -10.67 9.66
N PRO A 39 9.67 -11.45 10.48
CA PRO A 39 9.92 -11.49 11.90
C PRO A 39 11.26 -12.19 12.16
N GLY A 40 12.29 -11.42 12.53
CA GLY A 40 13.57 -11.95 13.02
C GLY A 40 14.49 -12.52 11.94
N ALA A 41 15.78 -12.19 12.04
CA ALA A 41 16.83 -12.76 11.22
C ALA A 41 16.88 -14.29 11.40
N GLY A 42 16.28 -15.07 10.50
CA GLY A 42 16.48 -16.51 10.49
C GLY A 42 15.49 -17.33 9.67
N GLU A 43 14.22 -16.97 9.62
CA GLU A 43 13.22 -17.82 8.98
C GLU A 43 12.59 -17.11 7.79
N SER A 44 12.94 -17.62 6.61
CA SER A 44 12.34 -17.19 5.37
C SER A 44 10.84 -17.49 5.39
N GLY A 45 9.99 -16.51 5.73
CA GLY A 45 8.52 -16.59 5.71
C GLY A 45 7.88 -16.82 4.33
N GLY A 46 8.65 -17.31 3.36
CA GLY A 46 8.22 -17.74 2.05
C GLY A 46 8.96 -19.01 1.63
N ARG A 47 8.30 -19.84 0.84
CA ARG A 47 8.88 -21.00 0.15
C ARG A 47 10.15 -20.60 -0.61
N GLY A 48 11.21 -21.40 -0.49
CA GLY A 48 12.53 -21.10 -1.07
C GLY A 48 12.55 -21.12 -2.60
N LEU A 49 13.65 -20.65 -3.19
CA LEU A 49 13.88 -20.61 -4.65
C LEU A 49 13.63 -21.96 -5.32
N ASP A 50 14.04 -23.05 -4.67
CA ASP A 50 13.87 -24.41 -5.19
C ASP A 50 12.39 -24.78 -5.38
N TRP A 51 11.50 -24.30 -4.51
CA TRP A 51 10.07 -24.52 -4.65
C TRP A 51 9.57 -23.88 -5.95
N TYR A 52 9.96 -22.64 -6.25
CA TYR A 52 9.51 -21.95 -7.47
C TYR A 52 9.99 -22.64 -8.74
N LEU A 53 11.24 -23.14 -8.75
CA LEU A 53 11.80 -23.87 -9.89
C LEU A 53 11.10 -25.22 -10.12
N SER A 54 10.57 -25.84 -9.05
CA SER A 54 9.82 -27.09 -9.14
C SER A 54 8.39 -26.92 -9.67
N GLN A 55 7.78 -25.74 -9.53
CA GLN A 55 6.39 -25.47 -9.90
C GLN A 55 6.20 -25.16 -11.41
N ARG A 56 7.12 -25.60 -12.28
CA ARG A 56 6.96 -25.40 -13.73
C ARG A 56 5.61 -26.02 -14.16
N PRO A 57 4.68 -25.23 -14.72
CA PRO A 57 3.45 -25.79 -15.25
C PRO A 57 3.79 -26.87 -16.28
N PRO A 58 3.00 -27.96 -16.39
CA PRO A 58 3.19 -28.90 -17.48
C PRO A 58 3.17 -28.10 -18.78
N HIS A 59 4.25 -28.19 -19.56
CA HIS A 59 4.27 -27.66 -20.90
C HIS A 59 3.19 -28.41 -21.66
N HIS A 60 2.06 -27.75 -21.96
CA HIS A 60 1.06 -28.31 -22.86
C HIS A 60 1.64 -28.27 -24.28
N GLY A 61 2.35 -29.34 -24.66
CA GLY A 61 2.93 -29.49 -25.99
C GLY A 61 3.90 -30.66 -26.03
N GLY A 62 3.40 -31.80 -26.50
CA GLY A 62 4.23 -32.87 -27.06
C GLY A 62 4.62 -32.61 -28.51
#